data_AF-H2C2N3-F1
#
_entry.id   AF-H2C2N3-F1
#
_cell.length_a   1.000
_cell.length_b   1.000
_cell.length_c   1.000
_cell.angle_alpha   90.00
_cell.angle_beta   90.00
_cell.angle_gamma   90.00
#
_symmetry.space_group_name_H-M   'P 1'
#
loop_
_entity.id
_entity.type
_entity.pdbx_description
1 polymer ?
#
loop_
_entity_poly.entity_id
_entity_poly.type
_entity_poly.pdbx_seq_one_letter_code
_entity_poly.pdbx_strand_id
1 'polypeptide(L)' 'MQYRKVFEGIAYSIVEDDEASVVFLEGKPVTASCIEHGNHALFETDCPHVERLLKKVFS' A
#
# COMPACT_ATOMS: atom_id res chain seq x y z
N MET A 1 -12.45 -3.52 8.20
CA MET A 1 -12.29 -3.82 6.76
C MET A 1 -10.93 -4.48 6.56
N GLN A 2 -10.92 -5.63 5.89
CA GLN A 2 -9.73 -6.46 5.65
C GLN A 2 -8.99 -5.92 4.41
N TYR A 3 -7.67 -6.02 4.36
CA TYR A 3 -6.93 -5.72 3.13
C TYR A 3 -6.90 -6.96 2.23
N ARG A 4 -6.60 -6.78 0.95
CA ARG A 4 -6.37 -7.86 -0.02
C ARG A 4 -5.05 -7.67 -0.74
N LYS A 5 -4.42 -8.77 -1.12
CA LYS A 5 -3.25 -8.78 -2.00
C LYS A 5 -3.74 -8.99 -3.44
N VAL A 6 -3.66 -7.96 -4.28
CA VAL A 6 -4.18 -8.01 -5.66
C VAL A 6 -3.14 -8.54 -6.66
N PHE A 7 -1.87 -8.52 -6.28
CA PHE A 7 -0.77 -9.08 -7.06
C PHE A 7 0.35 -9.59 -6.16
N GLU A 8 0.94 -10.73 -6.52
CA GLU A 8 2.16 -11.29 -5.92
C GLU A 8 3.09 -11.76 -7.05
N GLY A 9 4.22 -11.08 -7.22
CA GLY A 9 5.29 -11.48 -8.11
C GLY A 9 6.53 -11.92 -7.33
N ILE A 10 7.58 -12.28 -8.06
CA ILE A 10 8.86 -12.70 -7.47
C ILE A 10 9.54 -11.52 -6.73
N ALA A 11 9.48 -10.32 -7.32
CA ALA A 11 10.18 -9.14 -6.80
C ALA A 11 9.24 -8.15 -6.07
N TYR A 12 7.98 -8.08 -6.47
CA TYR A 12 7.05 -7.08 -5.94
C TYR A 12 5.64 -7.63 -5.73
N SER A 13 4.90 -6.97 -4.85
CA SER A 13 3.50 -7.26 -4.57
C SER A 13 2.69 -5.98 -4.47
N ILE A 14 1.39 -6.10 -4.65
CA ILE A 14 0.45 -4.97 -4.51
C ILE A 14 -0.64 -5.39 -3.54
N VAL A 15 -0.86 -4.58 -2.52
CA VAL A 15 -1.93 -4.77 -1.54
C VAL A 15 -2.83 -3.55 -1.52
N GLU A 16 -4.12 -3.78 -1.30
CA GLU A 16 -5.14 -2.73 -1.36
C GLU A 16 -6.19 -2.95 -0.28
N ASP A 17 -6.83 -1.86 0.12
CA ASP A 17 -8.13 -1.87 0.78
C ASP A 17 -9.07 -0.87 0.08
N ASP A 18 -10.17 -0.50 0.73
CA ASP A 18 -11.17 0.40 0.16
C ASP A 18 -10.66 1.86 0.00
N GLU A 19 -9.56 2.23 0.63
CA GLU A 19 -9.07 3.62 0.69
C GLU A 19 -7.64 3.81 0.14
N ALA A 20 -6.83 2.76 0.05
CA ALA A 20 -5.44 2.85 -0.40
C ALA A 20 -4.92 1.60 -1.13
N SER A 21 -3.84 1.79 -1.89
CA SER A 21 -3.04 0.75 -2.54
C SER A 21 -1.56 0.98 -2.25
N VAL A 22 -0.81 -0.08 -1.95
CA VAL A 22 0.63 -0.02 -1.68
C VAL A 22 1.35 -1.08 -2.50
N VAL A 23 2.41 -0.65 -3.19
CA VAL A 23 3.36 -1.53 -3.86
C VAL A 23 4.52 -1.80 -2.93
N PHE A 24 4.81 -3.08 -2.71
CA PHE A 24 5.99 -3.54 -1.99
C PHE A 24 7.02 -4.07 -2.97
N LEU A 25 8.27 -3.62 -2.85
CA LEU A 25 9.44 -4.21 -3.51
C LEU A 25 10.25 -4.96 -2.46
N GLU A 26 10.40 -6.27 -2.61
CA GLU A 26 11.10 -7.14 -1.64
C GLU A 26 10.61 -6.95 -0.19
N GLY A 27 9.28 -6.77 -0.03
CA GLY A 27 8.64 -6.57 1.27
C GLY A 27 8.76 -5.15 1.85
N LYS A 28 9.36 -4.20 1.14
CA LYS A 28 9.43 -2.78 1.54
C LYS A 28 8.44 -1.94 0.72
N PRO A 29 7.63 -1.07 1.35
CA PRO A 29 6.73 -0.18 0.60
C PRO A 29 7.55 0.83 -0.20
N VAL A 30 7.27 0.96 -1.50
CA VAL A 30 8.02 1.86 -2.40
C VAL A 30 7.16 2.93 -3.05
N THR A 31 5.88 2.65 -3.26
CA THR A 31 4.90 3.62 -3.75
C THR A 31 3.52 3.27 -3.21
N ALA A 32 2.69 4.28 -3.06
CA ALA A 32 1.34 4.16 -2.57
C ALA A 32 0.40 5.11 -3.32
N SER A 33 -0.88 4.77 -3.31
CA SER A 33 -1.95 5.66 -3.71
C SER A 33 -3.08 5.62 -2.68
N CYS A 34 -3.83 6.71 -2.58
CA CYS A 34 -5.03 6.77 -1.73
C CYS A 34 -6.19 7.43 -2.47
N ILE A 35 -7.39 7.21 -1.92
CA ILE A 35 -8.65 7.69 -2.50
C ILE A 35 -8.75 9.23 -2.58
N GLU A 36 -8.02 9.96 -1.73
CA GLU A 36 -8.06 11.44 -1.68
C GLU A 36 -7.01 12.09 -2.58
N HIS A 37 -5.78 11.58 -2.58
CA HIS A 37 -4.61 12.24 -3.20
C HIS A 37 -4.20 11.59 -4.53
N GLY A 38 -4.73 10.41 -4.87
CA GLY A 38 -4.23 9.63 -6.00
C GLY A 38 -2.86 9.04 -5.66
N ASN A 39 -1.90 9.13 -6.60
CA ASN A 39 -0.56 8.59 -6.41
C ASN A 39 0.31 9.53 -5.56
N HIS A 40 0.95 8.99 -4.52
CA HIS A 40 1.96 9.69 -3.74
C HIS A 40 3.32 9.71 -4.44
N ALA A 41 4.25 10.54 -3.96
CA ALA A 41 5.63 10.45 -4.40
C ALA A 41 6.25 9.11 -3.95
N LEU A 42 7.37 8.74 -4.58
CA LEU A 42 8.09 7.53 -4.20
C LEU A 42 8.53 7.61 -2.73
N PHE A 43 8.33 6.51 -2.00
CA PHE A 43 8.63 6.36 -0.57
C PHE A 43 7.84 7.27 0.38
N GLU A 44 6.87 8.03 -0.12
CA GLU A 44 5.95 8.82 0.68
C GLU A 44 4.78 7.92 1.15
N THR A 45 4.76 7.61 2.44
CA THR A 45 3.76 6.70 3.05
C THR A 45 3.10 7.28 4.30
N ASP A 46 3.26 8.58 4.55
CA ASP A 46 2.74 9.33 5.71
C ASP A 46 1.28 9.79 5.55
N CYS A 47 0.61 9.35 4.47
CA CYS A 47 -0.82 9.55 4.32
C CYS A 47 -1.62 8.69 5.30
N PRO A 48 -2.62 9.24 6.02
CA PRO A 48 -3.44 8.49 6.98
C PRO A 48 -4.16 7.27 6.40
N HIS A 49 -4.48 7.25 5.11
CA HIS A 49 -5.05 6.07 4.44
C HIS A 49 -4.00 4.98 4.25
N VAL A 50 -2.81 5.36 3.77
CA VAL A 50 -1.68 4.46 3.56
C VAL A 50 -1.21 3.85 4.88
N GLU A 51 -1.07 4.66 5.93
CA GLU A 51 -0.70 4.18 7.27
C GLU A 51 -1.70 3.16 7.82
N ARG A 52 -3.01 3.40 7.62
CA ARG A 52 -4.06 2.46 8.05
C ARG A 52 -3.95 1.14 7.30
N LEU A 53 -3.68 1.15 6.00
CA LEU A 53 -3.44 -0.05 5.21
C LEU A 53 -2.18 -0.79 5.70
N LEU A 54 -1.06 -0.09 5.87
CA LEU A 54 0.19 -0.68 6.38
C LEU A 54 0.01 -1.35 7.75
N LYS A 55 -0.73 -0.70 8.67
CA LYS A 55 -1.06 -1.30 9.97
C LYS A 55 -1.80 -2.62 9.81
N LYS A 56 -2.75 -2.72 8.86
CA LYS A 56 -3.47 -3.98 8.60
C LYS A 56 -2.55 -5.07 8.03
N VAL A 57 -1.55 -4.70 7.21
CA VAL A 57 -0.59 -5.64 6.61
C VAL A 57 0.35 -6.25 7.65
N PHE A 58 0.77 -5.46 8.65
CA PHE A 58 1.75 -5.89 9.68
C PHE A 58 1.13 -6.28 11.03
N SER A 59 -0.20 -6.33 11.15
CA SER A 59 -0.90 -6.82 12.36
C SER A 59 -1.13 -8.33 12.34
#